data_AF-A0A7V4MZG0-F1
#
_entry.id   AF-A0A7V4MZG0-F1
#
_cell.length_a   1.000
_cell.length_b   1.000
_cell.length_c   1.000
_cell.angle_alpha   90.00
_cell.angle_beta   90.00
_cell.angle_gamma   90.00
#
_symmetry.space_group_name_H-M   'P 1'
#
loop_
_entity.id
_entity.type
_entity.pdbx_description
1 polymer ?
#
loop_
_entity_poly.entity_id
_entity_poly.type
_entity_poly.pdbx_seq_one_letter_code
_entity_poly.pdbx_strand_id
1 'polypeptide(L)'
;MLLCATCGRAHEQVEEGLVSFWPLRAALTTELAVAGPVSYLAVWRLEAEVSSRLPVHEVSLPEPAWERIVRTVAPEQAYLYVPGFSVMRSVVQMLGVSLTRAQPVLELKPGARLEETEIPGAAVPSIRLVGVPQEAQSSDGEVPGFGAFSPIVVGRQDARSLAHFVYLALESHEARDLRKVDYELRVGKEELLFIPAVWDPRYIHDANWRLLLREFDGLVA
;
A
#
# COMPACT_ATOMS: atom_id res chain seq x y z
N MET A 1 4.83 -10.61 9.33
CA MET A 1 5.97 -10.89 8.44
C MET A 1 7.11 -9.91 8.73
N LEU A 2 8.36 -10.27 8.41
CA LEU A 2 9.58 -9.49 8.69
C LEU A 2 10.39 -9.20 7.42
N LEU A 3 11.16 -8.11 7.43
CA LEU A 3 12.14 -7.77 6.38
C LEU A 3 13.57 -7.99 6.87
N CYS A 4 14.40 -8.69 6.10
CA CYS A 4 15.80 -8.89 6.43
C CYS A 4 16.68 -7.80 5.77
N ALA A 5 17.17 -6.84 6.56
CA ALA A 5 18.06 -5.77 6.08
C ALA A 5 19.34 -6.28 5.40
N THR A 6 19.86 -7.45 5.84
CA THR A 6 21.10 -8.05 5.34
C THR A 6 20.98 -8.61 3.91
N CYS A 7 19.79 -9.08 3.49
CA CYS A 7 19.58 -9.65 2.16
C CYS A 7 18.44 -9.02 1.35
N GLY A 8 17.67 -8.10 1.91
CA GLY A 8 16.56 -7.40 1.23
C GLY A 8 15.30 -8.24 1.00
N ARG A 9 15.24 -9.46 1.55
CA ARG A 9 14.08 -10.38 1.43
C ARG A 9 13.04 -10.16 2.52
N ALA A 10 11.80 -10.49 2.19
CA ALA A 10 10.72 -10.69 3.14
C ALA A 10 10.70 -12.15 3.62
N HIS A 11 10.40 -12.33 4.91
CA HIS A 11 10.36 -13.62 5.60
C HIS A 11 9.01 -13.77 6.34
N GLU A 12 8.28 -14.83 6.01
CA GLU A 12 6.94 -15.10 6.51
C GLU A 12 6.86 -16.51 7.09
N GLN A 13 6.22 -16.64 8.25
CA GLN A 13 5.94 -17.92 8.86
C GLN A 13 4.62 -18.45 8.32
N VAL A 14 4.64 -19.69 7.84
CA VAL A 14 3.49 -20.48 7.38
C VAL A 14 3.47 -21.81 8.16
N GLU A 15 2.45 -22.63 7.97
CA GLU A 15 2.31 -23.93 8.65
C GLU A 15 3.52 -24.86 8.40
N GLU A 16 4.08 -24.81 7.19
CA GLU A 16 5.22 -25.61 6.74
C GLU A 16 6.61 -25.05 7.18
N GLY A 17 6.67 -23.88 7.82
CA GLY A 17 7.92 -23.27 8.29
C GLY A 17 8.09 -21.80 7.88
N LEU A 18 9.32 -21.40 7.54
CA LEU A 18 9.67 -20.01 7.18
C LEU A 18 9.92 -19.86 5.67
N VAL A 19 8.98 -19.24 4.96
CA VAL A 19 9.12 -18.91 3.53
C VAL A 19 9.86 -17.57 3.38
N SER A 20 10.82 -17.51 2.45
CA SER A 20 11.50 -16.27 2.06
C SER A 20 11.20 -15.91 0.62
N PHE A 21 11.00 -14.61 0.33
CA PHE A 21 10.72 -14.13 -1.02
C PHE A 21 11.26 -12.72 -1.24
N TRP A 22 11.34 -12.30 -2.50
CA TRP A 22 11.77 -10.96 -2.88
C TRP A 22 10.58 -10.01 -2.92
N PRO A 23 10.56 -8.94 -2.12
CA PRO A 23 9.68 -7.80 -2.37
C PRO A 23 10.17 -6.99 -3.58
N LEU A 24 9.32 -6.12 -4.09
CA LEU A 24 9.63 -5.19 -5.17
C LEU A 24 9.53 -3.74 -4.66
N ARG A 25 10.29 -2.83 -5.26
CA ARG A 25 10.31 -1.39 -4.97
C ARG A 25 9.87 -0.64 -6.22
N ALA A 26 8.85 0.20 -6.10
CA ALA A 26 8.44 1.10 -7.18
C ALA A 26 9.42 2.28 -7.30
N ALA A 27 9.66 2.75 -8.51
CA ALA A 27 10.32 4.03 -8.74
C ALA A 27 9.44 5.20 -8.27
N LEU A 28 10.08 6.35 -8.06
CA LEU A 28 9.41 7.64 -7.90
C LEU A 28 9.08 8.17 -9.30
N THR A 29 7.79 8.40 -9.58
CA THR A 29 7.31 8.82 -10.91
C THR A 29 6.52 10.13 -10.92
N THR A 30 6.29 10.74 -9.75
CA THR A 30 5.70 12.09 -9.63
C THR A 30 6.52 13.13 -10.41
N GLU A 31 5.84 14.00 -11.15
CA GLU A 31 6.44 15.15 -11.85
C GLU A 31 6.55 16.38 -10.92
N LEU A 32 5.93 16.31 -9.75
CA LEU A 32 5.82 17.42 -8.80
C LEU A 32 6.96 17.42 -7.76
N ALA A 33 7.28 18.62 -7.27
CA ALA A 33 8.31 18.80 -6.24
C ALA A 33 8.04 17.93 -4.99
N VAL A 34 9.08 17.22 -4.55
CA VAL A 34 9.10 16.41 -3.34
C VAL A 34 9.58 17.28 -2.18
N ALA A 35 8.79 17.37 -1.11
CA ALA A 35 9.14 18.10 0.10
C ALA A 35 9.05 17.17 1.31
N GLY A 36 10.12 17.10 2.10
CA GLY A 36 10.24 16.21 3.25
C GLY A 36 10.90 14.85 2.92
N PRO A 37 11.07 13.99 3.94
CA PRO A 37 11.74 12.70 3.79
C PRO A 37 10.86 11.68 3.08
N VAL A 38 11.41 11.00 2.07
CA VAL A 38 10.71 9.91 1.35
C VAL A 38 10.74 8.64 2.18
N SER A 39 9.56 8.12 2.50
CA SER A 39 9.36 6.79 3.10
C SER A 39 8.85 5.82 2.02
N TYR A 40 9.18 4.53 2.14
CA TYR A 40 8.63 3.50 1.26
C TYR A 40 7.58 2.67 2.01
N LEU A 41 6.32 2.85 1.63
CA LEU A 41 5.17 2.20 2.23
C LEU A 41 5.03 0.77 1.69
N ALA A 42 4.96 -0.20 2.61
CA ALA A 42 4.67 -1.59 2.26
C ALA A 42 3.22 -1.72 1.78
N VAL A 43 3.00 -2.26 0.58
CA VAL A 43 1.67 -2.50 0.01
C VAL A 43 1.66 -3.87 -0.67
N TRP A 44 0.69 -4.71 -0.36
CA TRP A 44 0.43 -5.92 -1.11
C TRP A 44 -0.37 -5.60 -2.37
N ARG A 45 0.19 -5.91 -3.53
CA ARG A 45 -0.54 -5.98 -4.80
C ARG A 45 -1.05 -7.39 -5.00
N LEU A 46 -2.36 -7.53 -5.11
CA LEU A 46 -3.07 -8.80 -5.21
C LEU A 46 -3.81 -8.85 -6.54
N GLU A 47 -3.48 -9.82 -7.38
CA GLU A 47 -4.30 -10.17 -8.55
C GLU A 47 -5.65 -10.70 -8.04
N ALA A 48 -6.75 -10.14 -8.53
CA ALA A 48 -8.08 -10.43 -7.99
C ALA A 48 -9.08 -10.80 -9.08
N GLU A 49 -9.76 -11.93 -8.90
CA GLU A 49 -11.01 -12.25 -9.59
C GLU A 49 -12.16 -11.98 -8.62
N VAL A 50 -13.19 -11.23 -9.04
CA VAL A 50 -14.40 -11.02 -8.24
C VAL A 50 -15.62 -11.44 -9.04
N SER A 51 -16.40 -12.35 -8.47
CA SER A 51 -17.70 -12.78 -9.02
C SER A 51 -18.82 -12.24 -8.14
N SER A 52 -19.64 -11.35 -8.68
CA SER A 52 -20.87 -10.88 -8.01
C SER A 52 -21.95 -11.96 -8.06
N ARG A 53 -22.67 -12.15 -6.95
CA ARG A 53 -23.76 -13.14 -6.80
C ARG A 53 -25.11 -12.44 -6.65
N LEU A 54 -25.36 -11.43 -7.49
CA LEU A 54 -26.60 -10.66 -7.48
C LEU A 54 -27.79 -11.52 -7.94
N PRO A 55 -28.96 -11.42 -7.27
CA PRO A 55 -30.17 -12.08 -7.71
C PRO A 55 -30.66 -11.49 -9.05
N VAL A 56 -31.06 -12.36 -9.97
CA VAL A 56 -31.26 -12.08 -11.42
C VAL A 56 -32.47 -11.15 -11.74
N HIS A 57 -33.06 -10.49 -10.75
CA HIS A 57 -34.37 -9.82 -10.87
C HIS A 57 -34.42 -8.37 -10.35
N GLU A 58 -33.30 -7.75 -9.96
CA GLU A 58 -33.30 -6.33 -9.55
C GLU A 58 -32.81 -5.37 -10.65
N VAL A 59 -33.78 -4.61 -11.17
CA VAL A 59 -33.74 -3.37 -11.96
C VAL A 59 -32.37 -2.69 -12.10
N SER A 60 -31.90 -2.55 -13.36
CA SER A 60 -30.95 -1.55 -13.89
C SER A 60 -30.06 -0.84 -12.86
N LEU A 61 -29.15 -1.58 -12.24
CA LEU A 61 -28.19 -1.04 -11.28
C LEU A 61 -27.05 -0.28 -11.99
N PRO A 62 -26.44 0.73 -11.34
CA PRO A 62 -25.16 1.25 -11.80
C PRO A 62 -24.10 0.14 -11.74
N GLU A 63 -23.18 0.15 -12.71
CA GLU A 63 -22.12 -0.85 -12.83
C GLU A 63 -21.16 -0.81 -11.61
N PRO A 64 -20.89 -1.97 -10.97
CA PRO A 64 -19.98 -2.09 -9.83
C PRO A 64 -18.63 -1.42 -10.07
N ALA A 65 -18.07 -0.82 -9.01
CA ALA A 65 -16.83 -0.07 -9.07
C ALA A 65 -15.67 -0.94 -9.59
N TRP A 66 -15.62 -2.21 -9.17
CA TRP A 66 -14.63 -3.18 -9.64
C TRP A 66 -14.79 -3.55 -11.12
N GLU A 67 -16.02 -3.77 -11.62
CA GLU A 67 -16.27 -4.10 -13.02
C GLU A 67 -15.79 -2.96 -13.96
N ARG A 68 -16.02 -1.70 -13.54
CA ARG A 68 -15.49 -0.53 -14.25
C ARG A 68 -13.97 -0.45 -14.23
N ILE A 69 -13.31 -0.83 -13.13
CA ILE A 69 -11.84 -0.87 -13.04
C ILE A 69 -11.28 -1.94 -13.98
N VAL A 70 -11.81 -3.17 -13.93
CA VAL A 70 -11.39 -4.27 -14.82
C VAL A 70 -11.50 -3.88 -16.29
N ARG A 71 -12.61 -3.25 -16.70
CA ARG A 71 -12.78 -2.74 -18.08
C ARG A 71 -11.82 -1.60 -18.43
N THR A 72 -11.45 -0.75 -17.46
CA THR A 72 -10.56 0.41 -17.69
C THR A 72 -9.11 -0.02 -17.91
N VAL A 73 -8.64 -1.07 -17.23
CA VAL A 73 -7.25 -1.57 -17.39
C VAL A 73 -7.08 -2.60 -18.52
N ALA A 74 -8.18 -3.20 -19.01
CA ALA A 74 -8.13 -4.22 -20.05
C ALA A 74 -7.35 -3.74 -21.30
N PRO A 75 -6.40 -4.52 -21.85
CA PRO A 75 -6.19 -5.96 -21.62
C PRO A 75 -5.24 -6.31 -20.45
N GLU A 76 -4.79 -5.34 -19.64
CA GLU A 76 -3.97 -5.60 -18.46
C GLU A 76 -4.81 -6.15 -17.28
N GLN A 77 -4.12 -6.70 -16.28
CA GLN A 77 -4.75 -7.32 -15.11
C GLN A 77 -5.10 -6.27 -14.05
N ALA A 78 -6.32 -6.33 -13.51
CA ALA A 78 -6.74 -5.49 -12.38
C ALA A 78 -6.21 -6.04 -11.04
N TYR A 79 -5.79 -5.14 -10.15
CA TYR A 79 -5.23 -5.48 -8.84
C TYR A 79 -5.97 -4.82 -7.67
N LEU A 80 -6.10 -5.54 -6.55
CA LEU A 80 -6.41 -4.94 -5.26
C LEU A 80 -5.09 -4.54 -4.56
N TYR A 81 -5.05 -3.34 -4.00
CA TYR A 81 -3.90 -2.83 -3.26
C TYR A 81 -4.21 -2.72 -1.77
N VAL A 82 -3.49 -3.48 -0.94
CA VAL A 82 -3.72 -3.59 0.50
C VAL A 82 -2.52 -3.01 1.26
N PRO A 83 -2.69 -1.92 2.05
CA PRO A 83 -1.62 -1.36 2.87
C PRO A 83 -1.04 -2.40 3.84
N GLY A 84 0.22 -2.78 3.62
CA GLY A 84 0.92 -3.81 4.39
C GLY A 84 1.58 -3.29 5.67
N PHE A 85 1.70 -1.97 5.86
CA PHE A 85 2.31 -1.36 7.04
C PHE A 85 1.31 -1.08 8.19
N SER A 86 0.01 -1.25 7.99
CA SER A 86 -1.01 -0.93 8.99
C SER A 86 -2.27 -1.76 8.85
N VAL A 87 -2.81 -2.22 9.99
CA VAL A 87 -4.16 -2.84 10.09
C VAL A 87 -5.25 -1.84 10.48
N MET A 88 -4.92 -0.54 10.60
CA MET A 88 -5.90 0.50 10.92
C MET A 88 -6.92 0.63 9.78
N ARG A 89 -8.18 0.35 10.08
CA ARG A 89 -9.29 0.36 9.11
C ARG A 89 -9.30 1.62 8.23
N SER A 90 -9.10 2.80 8.80
CA SER A 90 -9.06 4.06 8.03
C SER A 90 -7.94 4.08 6.99
N VAL A 91 -6.74 3.61 7.32
CA VAL A 91 -5.59 3.52 6.39
C VAL A 91 -5.88 2.50 5.28
N VAL A 92 -6.38 1.32 5.64
CA VAL A 92 -6.70 0.25 4.69
C VAL A 92 -7.81 0.68 3.73
N GLN A 93 -8.86 1.33 4.23
CA GLN A 93 -9.96 1.83 3.39
C GLN A 93 -9.54 3.01 2.50
N MET A 94 -8.82 4.00 3.04
CA MET A 94 -8.45 5.20 2.29
C MET A 94 -7.36 4.89 1.24
N LEU A 95 -6.15 4.62 1.70
CA LEU A 95 -4.98 4.41 0.82
C LEU A 95 -5.17 3.18 -0.09
N GLY A 96 -5.83 2.13 0.41
CA GLY A 96 -6.13 0.92 -0.38
C GLY A 96 -7.13 1.18 -1.50
N VAL A 97 -8.20 1.94 -1.27
CA VAL A 97 -9.17 2.28 -2.33
C VAL A 97 -8.58 3.28 -3.31
N SER A 98 -7.80 4.28 -2.88
CA SER A 98 -7.13 5.22 -3.78
C SER A 98 -6.18 4.52 -4.75
N LEU A 99 -5.31 3.63 -4.25
CA LEU A 99 -4.44 2.79 -5.08
C LEU A 99 -5.23 1.85 -6.02
N THR A 100 -6.28 1.21 -5.50
CA THR A 100 -7.13 0.29 -6.27
C THR A 100 -7.95 0.99 -7.36
N ARG A 101 -8.32 2.27 -7.18
CA ARG A 101 -8.95 3.06 -8.23
C ARG A 101 -7.96 3.56 -9.27
N ALA A 102 -6.79 4.00 -8.83
CA ALA A 102 -5.78 4.58 -9.71
C ALA A 102 -5.13 3.54 -10.64
N GLN A 103 -5.00 2.28 -10.19
CA GLN A 103 -4.26 1.21 -10.89
C GLN A 103 -2.90 1.71 -11.43
N PRO A 104 -2.04 2.30 -10.57
CA PRO A 104 -0.87 3.04 -11.03
C PRO A 104 0.12 2.16 -11.79
N VAL A 105 0.77 2.72 -12.81
CA VAL A 105 1.80 2.01 -13.58
C VAL A 105 3.11 2.08 -12.81
N LEU A 106 3.58 0.93 -12.33
CA LEU A 106 4.73 0.84 -11.42
C LEU A 106 5.98 0.32 -12.14
N GLU A 107 7.02 1.15 -12.19
CA GLU A 107 8.38 0.72 -12.52
C GLU A 107 8.98 -0.06 -11.33
N LEU A 108 8.97 -1.38 -11.39
CA LEU A 108 9.33 -2.25 -10.27
C LEU A 108 10.78 -2.76 -10.35
N LYS A 109 11.56 -2.54 -9.29
CA LYS A 109 12.92 -3.06 -9.09
C LYS A 109 12.94 -4.08 -7.95
N PRO A 110 13.69 -5.20 -8.04
CA PRO A 110 13.76 -6.17 -6.94
C PRO A 110 14.39 -5.63 -5.65
N GLY A 111 13.88 -6.09 -4.51
CA GLY A 111 14.49 -5.93 -3.19
C GLY A 111 14.05 -4.70 -2.39
N ALA A 112 13.87 -4.89 -1.08
CA ALA A 112 13.60 -3.83 -0.11
C ALA A 112 14.90 -3.15 0.38
N ARG A 113 15.83 -2.90 -0.55
CA ARG A 113 17.02 -2.07 -0.29
C ARG A 113 16.88 -0.77 -1.04
N LEU A 114 17.06 0.33 -0.32
CA LEU A 114 17.67 1.48 -0.93
C LEU A 114 19.12 1.08 -1.21
N GLU A 115 19.43 0.87 -2.47
CA GLU A 115 20.80 1.13 -2.94
C GLU A 115 21.12 2.58 -2.59
N GLU A 116 22.37 2.85 -2.18
CA GLU A 116 22.82 4.17 -1.76
C GLU A 116 22.98 5.07 -2.98
N THR A 117 21.86 5.46 -3.60
CA THR A 117 21.81 6.53 -4.59
C THR A 117 22.33 7.80 -3.92
N GLU A 118 23.43 8.34 -4.42
CA GLU A 118 24.19 9.41 -3.78
C GLU A 118 23.33 10.67 -3.56
N ILE A 119 22.82 10.86 -2.35
CA ILE A 119 22.28 12.13 -1.87
C ILE A 119 23.42 12.83 -1.12
N PRO A 120 23.99 13.94 -1.64
CA PRO A 120 25.07 14.63 -0.95
C PRO A 120 24.60 15.30 0.34
N GLY A 121 24.83 14.64 1.48
CA GLY A 121 24.76 15.26 2.81
C GLY A 121 23.40 15.28 3.49
N ALA A 122 22.88 14.11 3.88
CA ALA A 122 21.99 13.99 5.04
C ALA A 122 22.33 12.70 5.81
N ALA A 123 22.45 12.78 7.15
CA ALA A 123 22.88 11.64 7.94
C ALA A 123 21.76 10.59 8.07
N VAL A 124 22.05 9.35 7.66
CA VAL A 124 21.16 8.21 7.92
C VAL A 124 21.17 7.93 9.43
N PRO A 125 20.02 7.95 10.14
CA PRO A 125 19.96 7.51 11.52
C PRO A 125 20.17 5.99 11.58
N SER A 126 21.36 5.57 11.98
CA SER A 126 21.70 4.16 12.12
C SER A 126 20.90 3.50 13.25
N ILE A 127 20.54 2.23 13.06
CA ILE A 127 19.82 1.43 14.06
C ILE A 127 20.75 1.20 15.26
N ARG A 128 20.64 2.07 16.27
CA ARG A 128 21.33 1.91 17.55
C ARG A 128 20.59 0.86 18.38
N LEU A 129 21.26 -0.26 18.67
CA LEU A 129 20.80 -1.13 19.75
C LEU A 129 20.90 -0.38 21.09
N VAL A 130 19.90 -0.58 21.95
CA VAL A 130 19.77 0.13 23.23
C VAL A 130 20.88 -0.30 24.19
N GLY A 131 21.55 0.67 24.84
CA GLY A 131 22.58 0.37 25.84
C GLY A 131 23.44 1.55 26.32
N VAL A 132 23.43 2.70 25.63
CA VAL A 132 24.20 3.90 26.04
C VAL A 132 23.24 5.06 26.31
N PRO A 133 23.24 5.66 27.52
CA PRO A 133 22.43 6.83 27.84
C PRO A 133 23.11 8.12 27.37
N GLN A 134 22.33 9.07 26.85
CA GLN A 134 22.72 10.47 26.77
C GLN A 134 21.46 11.35 26.83
N GLU A 135 21.54 12.51 27.47
CA GLU A 135 20.40 13.29 27.95
C GLU A 135 20.12 14.53 27.06
N ALA A 136 18.84 14.83 26.80
CA ALA A 136 18.22 16.15 26.50
C ALA A 136 18.80 17.01 25.33
N GLN A 137 18.10 17.95 24.66
CA GLN A 137 16.69 18.36 24.43
C GLN A 137 16.75 19.40 23.27
N SER A 138 15.70 19.81 22.54
CA SER A 138 14.26 19.50 22.38
C SER A 138 13.89 19.91 20.92
N SER A 139 12.67 20.15 20.41
CA SER A 139 11.27 20.26 20.90
C SER A 139 10.29 20.07 19.72
N ASP A 140 8.99 20.01 20.01
CA ASP A 140 7.79 20.16 19.15
C ASP A 140 7.79 19.62 17.69
N GLY A 141 6.90 18.64 17.46
CA GLY A 141 6.46 18.21 16.12
C GLY A 141 6.54 16.72 15.83
N GLU A 142 7.01 15.89 16.76
CA GLU A 142 7.37 14.49 16.50
C GLU A 142 6.15 13.52 16.41
N VAL A 143 5.51 13.50 15.24
CA VAL A 143 4.65 12.39 14.79
C VAL A 143 5.57 11.23 14.34
N PRO A 144 5.35 9.99 14.78
CA PRO A 144 6.39 8.95 14.70
C PRO A 144 6.70 8.47 13.28
N GLY A 145 7.99 8.49 12.92
CA GLY A 145 8.50 8.04 11.63
C GLY A 145 8.83 6.54 11.55
N PHE A 146 8.69 5.96 10.36
CA PHE A 146 9.02 4.55 10.07
C PHE A 146 10.39 4.35 9.39
N GLY A 147 11.21 5.42 9.28
CA GLY A 147 12.47 5.38 8.55
C GLY A 147 12.28 5.10 7.05
N ALA A 148 13.23 4.39 6.44
CA ALA A 148 13.16 4.06 5.01
C ALA A 148 12.06 3.04 4.68
N PHE A 149 11.82 2.06 5.56
CA PHE A 149 10.86 0.96 5.36
C PHE A 149 10.28 0.52 6.71
N SER A 150 8.99 0.19 6.78
CA SER A 150 8.40 -0.42 7.98
C SER A 150 9.04 -1.78 8.28
N PRO A 151 9.60 -2.02 9.49
CA PRO A 151 10.27 -3.27 9.83
C PRO A 151 9.31 -4.45 10.04
N ILE A 152 8.06 -4.15 10.39
CA ILE A 152 6.97 -5.12 10.52
C ILE A 152 5.98 -4.88 9.40
N VAL A 153 5.56 -5.95 8.74
CA VAL A 153 4.60 -5.92 7.64
C VAL A 153 3.56 -7.04 7.85
N VAL A 154 2.30 -6.72 7.54
CA VAL A 154 1.12 -7.60 7.45
C VAL A 154 1.42 -8.78 6.53
N GLY A 155 1.07 -10.02 6.93
CA GLY A 155 1.34 -11.22 6.13
C GLY A 155 0.43 -11.35 4.90
N ARG A 156 0.70 -12.33 4.02
CA ARG A 156 -0.18 -12.70 2.89
C ARG A 156 -1.59 -13.02 3.36
N GLN A 157 -1.72 -13.87 4.39
CA GLN A 157 -3.03 -14.33 4.86
C GLN A 157 -3.85 -13.18 5.48
N ASP A 158 -3.17 -12.27 6.18
CA ASP A 158 -3.76 -11.03 6.69
C ASP A 158 -4.16 -10.10 5.52
N ALA A 159 -3.30 -9.97 4.50
CA ALA A 159 -3.54 -9.13 3.33
C ALA A 159 -4.71 -9.62 2.47
N ARG A 160 -4.84 -10.94 2.24
CA ARG A 160 -6.02 -11.57 1.65
C ARG A 160 -7.29 -11.24 2.44
N SER A 161 -7.21 -11.35 3.77
CA SER A 161 -8.33 -11.02 4.67
C SER A 161 -8.71 -9.52 4.58
N LEU A 162 -7.72 -8.63 4.47
CA LEU A 162 -7.90 -7.19 4.29
C LEU A 162 -8.33 -6.79 2.87
N ALA A 163 -8.06 -7.60 1.84
CA ALA A 163 -8.50 -7.36 0.46
C ALA A 163 -10.02 -7.27 0.36
N HIS A 164 -10.75 -8.10 1.13
CA HIS A 164 -12.20 -8.02 1.28
C HIS A 164 -12.66 -6.65 1.81
N PHE A 165 -11.91 -6.03 2.72
CA PHE A 165 -12.22 -4.69 3.25
C PHE A 165 -11.91 -3.60 2.23
N VAL A 166 -10.86 -3.73 1.42
CA VAL A 166 -10.55 -2.80 0.32
C VAL A 166 -11.63 -2.88 -0.77
N TYR A 167 -12.02 -4.07 -1.20
CA TYR A 167 -13.10 -4.28 -2.17
C TYR A 167 -14.46 -3.75 -1.66
N LEU A 168 -14.86 -4.07 -0.44
CA LEU A 168 -16.11 -3.56 0.12
C LEU A 168 -16.08 -2.03 0.34
N ALA A 169 -14.92 -1.45 0.64
CA ALA A 169 -14.75 0.01 0.74
C ALA A 169 -14.82 0.69 -0.63
N LEU A 170 -14.26 0.07 -1.67
CA LEU A 170 -14.35 0.54 -3.06
C LEU A 170 -15.82 0.62 -3.52
N GLU A 171 -16.58 -0.46 -3.37
CA GLU A 171 -17.99 -0.49 -3.78
C GLU A 171 -18.86 0.47 -2.94
N SER A 172 -18.72 0.48 -1.61
CA SER A 172 -19.52 1.34 -0.71
C SER A 172 -19.15 2.83 -0.74
N HIS A 173 -18.00 3.20 -1.30
CA HIS A 173 -17.66 4.59 -1.58
C HIS A 173 -18.48 5.14 -2.78
N GLU A 174 -19.02 4.27 -3.64
CA GLU A 174 -19.78 4.66 -4.84
C GLU A 174 -21.27 4.40 -4.66
N ALA A 175 -21.62 3.21 -4.17
CA ALA A 175 -22.97 2.90 -3.72
C ALA A 175 -23.26 3.59 -2.38
N ARG A 176 -23.96 4.73 -2.43
CA ARG A 176 -24.51 5.43 -1.24
C ARG A 176 -25.65 4.66 -0.52
N ASP A 177 -25.70 3.34 -0.67
CA ASP A 177 -26.80 2.48 -0.27
C ASP A 177 -26.26 1.25 0.45
N LEU A 178 -26.87 0.90 1.59
CA LEU A 178 -26.38 -0.12 2.53
C LEU A 178 -26.79 -1.54 2.11
N ARG A 179 -26.42 -1.91 0.88
CA ARG A 179 -26.79 -3.21 0.30
C ARG A 179 -25.87 -4.34 0.77
N LYS A 180 -26.45 -5.54 0.91
CA LYS A 180 -25.67 -6.77 1.09
C LYS A 180 -25.00 -7.12 -0.26
N VAL A 181 -23.72 -6.78 -0.41
CA VAL A 181 -22.89 -7.29 -1.51
C VAL A 181 -22.65 -8.78 -1.25
N ASP A 182 -23.25 -9.65 -2.08
CA ASP A 182 -22.93 -11.08 -2.12
C ASP A 182 -21.92 -11.30 -3.24
N TYR A 183 -20.72 -11.76 -2.90
CA TYR A 183 -19.58 -11.85 -3.82
C TYR A 183 -18.62 -12.97 -3.41
N GLU A 184 -17.88 -13.47 -4.39
CA GLU A 184 -16.72 -14.31 -4.19
C GLU A 184 -15.49 -13.57 -4.73
N LEU A 185 -14.46 -13.41 -3.88
CA LEU A 185 -13.18 -12.78 -4.22
C LEU A 185 -12.11 -13.86 -4.15
N ARG A 186 -11.41 -14.09 -5.25
CA ARG A 186 -10.27 -15.01 -5.34
C ARG A 186 -9.00 -14.20 -5.57
N VAL A 187 -7.94 -14.55 -4.84
CA VAL A 187 -6.63 -13.95 -5.01
C VAL A 187 -5.75 -14.90 -5.82
N GLY A 188 -5.19 -14.39 -6.92
CA GLY A 188 -4.22 -15.06 -7.76
C GLY A 188 -2.80 -14.83 -7.25
N LYS A 189 -1.95 -14.23 -8.08
CA LYS A 189 -0.59 -13.81 -7.74
C LYS A 189 -0.57 -12.69 -6.69
N GLU A 190 0.40 -12.75 -5.79
CA GLU A 190 0.59 -11.81 -4.68
C GLU A 190 2.01 -11.25 -4.67
N GLU A 191 2.15 -9.92 -4.65
CA GLU A 191 3.45 -9.24 -4.65
C GLU A 191 3.51 -8.19 -3.53
N LEU A 192 4.55 -8.28 -2.68
CA LEU A 192 4.85 -7.22 -1.71
C LEU A 192 5.61 -6.10 -2.41
N LEU A 193 4.97 -4.94 -2.52
CA LEU A 193 5.52 -3.74 -3.11
C LEU A 193 5.94 -2.74 -2.03
N PHE A 194 6.90 -1.88 -2.38
CA PHE A 194 7.31 -0.72 -1.62
C PHE A 194 7.12 0.52 -2.47
N ILE A 195 6.11 1.34 -2.12
CA ILE A 195 5.68 2.52 -2.88
C ILE A 195 6.25 3.78 -2.20
N PRO A 196 6.93 4.69 -2.95
CA PRO A 196 7.46 5.92 -2.37
C PRO A 196 6.34 6.90 -1.99
N ALA A 197 6.45 7.49 -0.81
CA ALA A 197 5.51 8.48 -0.27
C ALA A 197 6.25 9.54 0.58
N VAL A 198 5.64 10.70 0.77
CA VAL A 198 5.95 11.61 1.89
C VAL A 198 4.76 11.72 2.83
N TRP A 199 5.03 11.98 4.11
CA TRP A 199 3.98 12.33 5.05
C TRP A 199 3.60 13.80 4.87
N ASP A 200 2.33 14.07 4.58
CA ASP A 200 1.80 15.41 4.33
C ASP A 200 0.39 15.52 4.95
N PRO A 201 0.19 16.38 5.97
CA PRO A 201 -1.08 16.46 6.70
C PRO A 201 -2.23 17.07 5.86
N ARG A 202 -1.96 17.53 4.63
CA ARG A 202 -2.99 17.95 3.68
C ARG A 202 -3.68 16.75 3.02
N TYR A 203 -3.01 15.58 2.96
CA TYR A 203 -3.50 14.36 2.31
C TYR A 203 -4.38 13.52 3.24
N ILE A 204 -5.37 14.17 3.88
CA ILE A 204 -6.27 13.53 4.85
C ILE A 204 -6.98 12.32 4.22
N HIS A 205 -7.33 12.42 2.93
CA HIS A 205 -7.99 11.38 2.15
C HIS A 205 -7.13 10.14 1.86
N ASP A 206 -5.81 10.19 2.07
CA ASP A 206 -4.86 9.09 1.89
C ASP A 206 -4.10 8.78 3.20
N ALA A 207 -4.75 9.03 4.35
CA ALA A 207 -4.19 8.85 5.69
C ALA A 207 -2.90 9.67 5.96
N ASN A 208 -2.83 10.88 5.40
CA ASN A 208 -1.70 11.81 5.41
C ASN A 208 -0.45 11.31 4.66
N TRP A 209 -0.62 10.37 3.72
CA TRP A 209 0.47 9.92 2.84
C TRP A 209 0.26 10.41 1.40
N ARG A 210 1.07 11.38 0.98
CA ARG A 210 1.19 11.75 -0.43
C ARG A 210 2.04 10.70 -1.13
N LEU A 211 1.43 9.89 -1.99
CA LEU A 211 2.17 8.97 -2.87
C LEU A 211 2.95 9.76 -3.93
N LEU A 212 4.19 9.32 -4.20
CA LEU A 212 5.09 9.96 -5.17
C LEU A 212 5.02 9.28 -6.55
N LEU A 213 3.80 9.05 -7.01
CA LEU A 213 3.46 8.43 -8.29
C LEU A 213 2.65 9.43 -9.12
N ARG A 214 2.93 9.52 -10.43
CA ARG A 214 2.28 10.45 -11.37
C ARG A 214 0.75 10.42 -11.33
N GLU A 215 0.13 9.25 -11.09
CA GLU A 215 -1.33 9.10 -11.01
C GLU A 215 -1.96 9.87 -9.83
N PHE A 216 -1.15 10.34 -8.87
CA PHE A 216 -1.57 11.05 -7.66
C PHE A 216 -1.22 12.55 -7.69
N ASP A 217 -0.55 13.04 -8.75
CA ASP A 217 -0.18 14.45 -8.92
C ASP A 217 -1.40 15.37 -9.17
N GLY A 218 -2.55 14.82 -9.53
CA GLY A 218 -3.81 15.56 -9.61
C GLY A 218 -4.45 15.90 -8.25
N LEU A 219 -3.92 15.37 -7.14
CA LEU A 219 -4.56 15.43 -5.81
C LEU A 219 -3.96 16.54 -4.90
N VAL A 220 -3.23 17.51 -5.46
CA VAL A 220 -2.51 18.57 -4.71
C VAL A 220 -3.23 19.94 -4.75
N ALA A 221 -4.54 19.95 -5.03
CA ALA A 221 -5.36 21.15 -5.25
C ALA A 221 -5.89 21.79 -3.95
#